data_AF-A0A2D9J9M0-F1
#
_entry.id   AF-A0A2D9J9M0-F1
#
_cell.length_a   1.000
_cell.length_b   1.000
_cell.length_c   1.000
_cell.angle_alpha   90.00
_cell.angle_beta   90.00
_cell.angle_gamma   90.00
#
_symmetry.space_group_name_H-M   'P 1'
#
loop_
_entity.id
_entity.type
_entity.pdbx_description
1 polymer ?
#
loop_
_entity_poly.entity_id
_entity_poly.type
_entity_poly.pdbx_seq_one_letter_code
_entity_poly.pdbx_strand_id
1 'polypeptide(L)'
;MITDLHLLVLHFPIALLSTAVAFDYLYFFTKQEGLNQASWWTMFFGVISSVVTIGTGFISDTLYEHLFEPGPLFQNHGAMQIIASLLFIFLFYVKTYRKEHVLNHNVIYLGFSGIVVLIFFYGAHLGAVLSGRA
;
A
#
# COMPACT_ATOMS: atom_id res chain seq x y z
N MET A 1 1.01 23.98 -5.55
CA MET A 1 -0.05 23.88 -4.53
C MET A 1 -0.84 22.56 -4.64
N ILE A 2 -1.48 22.23 -5.76
CA ILE A 2 -2.16 20.91 -5.93
C ILE A 2 -1.14 19.77 -6.14
N THR A 3 -0.02 20.03 -6.81
CA THR A 3 1.09 19.07 -6.96
C THR A 3 1.75 18.71 -5.62
N ASP A 4 1.84 19.66 -4.70
CA ASP A 4 2.39 19.45 -3.34
C ASP A 4 1.43 18.64 -2.46
N LEU A 5 0.13 18.68 -2.76
CA LEU A 5 -0.86 17.89 -2.05
C LEU A 5 -0.62 16.39 -2.24
N HIS A 6 -0.27 15.94 -3.45
CA HIS A 6 0.08 14.54 -3.69
C HIS A 6 1.27 14.10 -2.83
N LEU A 7 2.33 14.93 -2.77
CA LEU A 7 3.51 14.70 -1.93
C LEU A 7 3.18 14.65 -0.44
N LEU A 8 2.22 15.45 0.01
CA LEU A 8 1.75 15.42 1.39
C LEU A 8 1.01 14.11 1.68
N VAL A 9 0.06 13.72 0.82
CA VAL A 9 -0.85 12.62 1.13
C VAL A 9 -0.24 11.23 0.87
N LEU A 10 0.79 11.11 0.02
CA LEU A 10 1.38 9.81 -0.31
C LEU A 10 2.01 9.08 0.87
N HIS A 11 2.41 9.81 1.92
CA HIS A 11 3.03 9.21 3.11
C HIS A 11 2.03 8.41 3.93
N PHE A 12 0.74 8.76 3.90
CA PHE A 12 -0.29 8.07 4.67
C PHE A 12 -0.46 6.60 4.26
N PRO A 13 -0.76 6.26 2.99
CA PRO A 13 -0.91 4.86 2.61
C PRO A 13 0.39 4.09 2.78
N ILE A 14 1.55 4.69 2.51
CA ILE A 14 2.86 4.08 2.74
C ILE A 14 2.99 3.62 4.18
N ALA A 15 2.83 4.54 5.13
CA ALA A 15 2.97 4.25 6.55
C ALA A 15 1.87 3.30 7.06
N LEU A 16 0.60 3.54 6.70
CA LEU A 16 -0.53 2.78 7.23
C LEU A 16 -0.53 1.33 6.73
N LEU A 17 -0.38 1.11 5.41
CA LEU A 17 -0.43 -0.24 4.85
C LEU A 17 0.75 -1.09 5.31
N SER A 18 1.96 -0.53 5.39
CA SER A 18 3.12 -1.27 5.92
C SER A 18 2.99 -1.54 7.42
N THR A 19 2.48 -0.58 8.20
CA THR A 19 2.27 -0.75 9.64
C THR A 19 1.17 -1.78 9.93
N ALA A 20 0.11 -1.82 9.13
CA ALA A 20 -0.92 -2.84 9.27
C ALA A 20 -0.35 -4.25 9.12
N VAL A 21 0.52 -4.47 8.12
CA VAL A 21 1.22 -5.75 7.94
C VAL A 21 2.18 -6.00 9.11
N ALA A 22 2.92 -4.99 9.58
CA ALA A 22 3.77 -5.14 10.76
C ALA A 22 2.97 -5.59 12.01
N PHE A 23 1.77 -5.04 12.23
CA PHE A 23 0.87 -5.50 13.28
C PHE A 23 0.36 -6.92 13.07
N ASP A 24 0.18 -7.39 11.83
CA ASP A 24 -0.13 -8.79 11.55
C ASP A 24 1.01 -9.73 11.95
N TYR A 25 2.26 -9.35 11.64
CA TYR A 25 3.43 -10.10 12.10
C TYR A 25 3.54 -10.09 13.63
N LEU A 26 3.35 -8.95 14.28
CA LEU A 26 3.39 -8.87 15.74
C LEU A 26 2.25 -9.68 16.38
N TYR A 27 1.05 -9.67 15.81
CA TYR A 27 -0.06 -10.52 16.25
C TYR A 27 0.30 -11.99 16.10
N PHE A 28 0.95 -12.38 15.00
CA PHE A 28 1.36 -13.77 14.79
C PHE A 28 2.26 -14.30 15.92
N PHE A 29 3.19 -13.49 16.43
CA PHE A 29 4.08 -13.90 17.53
C PHE A 29 3.46 -13.74 18.92
N THR A 30 2.73 -12.65 19.16
CA THR A 30 2.26 -12.29 20.51
C THR A 30 0.85 -12.80 20.82
N LYS A 31 0.06 -13.11 19.79
CA LYS A 31 -1.37 -13.47 19.88
C LYS A 31 -2.25 -12.46 20.62
N GLN A 32 -1.80 -11.21 20.76
CA GLN A 32 -2.59 -10.16 21.42
C GLN A 32 -3.66 -9.64 20.46
N GLU A 33 -4.94 -9.87 20.76
CA GLU A 33 -6.06 -9.46 19.90
C GLU A 33 -6.10 -7.95 19.60
N GLY A 34 -5.54 -7.11 20.49
CA GLY A 34 -5.39 -5.68 20.23
C GLY A 34 -4.56 -5.37 18.97
N LEU A 35 -3.54 -6.18 18.65
CA LEU A 35 -2.74 -6.02 17.44
C LEU A 35 -3.49 -6.44 16.18
N ASN A 36 -4.36 -7.45 16.26
CA ASN A 36 -5.23 -7.85 15.16
C ASN A 36 -6.22 -6.73 14.82
N GLN A 37 -6.83 -6.13 15.85
CA GLN A 37 -7.73 -4.97 15.69
C GLN A 37 -6.99 -3.74 15.15
N ALA A 38 -5.81 -3.43 15.71
CA ALA A 38 -4.97 -2.35 15.23
C ALA A 38 -4.63 -2.55 13.75
N SER A 39 -4.13 -3.74 13.38
CA SER A 39 -3.84 -4.09 11.99
C SER A 39 -5.04 -3.86 11.07
N TRP A 40 -6.23 -4.32 11.46
CA TRP A 40 -7.43 -4.16 10.62
C TRP A 40 -7.78 -2.68 10.40
N TRP A 41 -7.84 -1.88 11.47
CA TRP A 41 -8.15 -0.45 11.36
C TRP A 41 -7.07 0.32 10.59
N THR A 42 -5.80 0.03 10.84
CA THR A 42 -4.69 0.62 10.10
C THR A 42 -4.76 0.27 8.62
N MET A 43 -5.08 -0.99 8.26
CA MET A 43 -5.25 -1.41 6.86
C MET A 43 -6.44 -0.69 6.20
N PHE A 44 -7.57 -0.58 6.90
CA PHE A 44 -8.76 0.12 6.41
C PHE A 44 -8.46 1.59 6.05
N PHE A 45 -7.84 2.34 6.97
CA PHE A 45 -7.46 3.73 6.68
C PHE A 45 -6.32 3.82 5.66
N GLY A 46 -5.43 2.82 5.59
CA GLY A 46 -4.43 2.69 4.54
C GLY A 46 -5.05 2.55 3.15
N VAL A 47 -6.10 1.73 3.01
CA VAL A 47 -6.85 1.58 1.75
C VAL A 47 -7.60 2.85 1.38
N ILE A 48 -8.25 3.53 2.34
CA ILE A 48 -8.92 4.80 2.05
C ILE A 48 -7.92 5.86 1.59
N SER A 49 -6.80 5.99 2.29
CA SER A 49 -5.76 6.97 1.94
C SER A 49 -5.04 6.63 0.62
N SER A 50 -4.96 5.35 0.22
CA SER A 50 -4.41 4.98 -1.09
C SER A 50 -5.31 5.43 -2.23
N VAL A 51 -6.63 5.32 -2.09
CA VAL A 51 -7.60 5.84 -3.08
C VAL A 51 -7.43 7.36 -3.24
N VAL A 52 -7.31 8.10 -2.13
CA VAL A 52 -7.07 9.55 -2.15
C VAL A 52 -5.73 9.89 -2.81
N THR A 53 -4.68 9.13 -2.49
CA THR A 53 -3.33 9.32 -3.04
C THR A 53 -3.29 9.06 -4.54
N ILE A 54 -3.96 8.01 -5.02
CA ILE A 54 -4.09 7.71 -6.44
C ILE A 54 -4.83 8.84 -7.15
N GLY A 55 -5.95 9.31 -6.59
CA GLY A 55 -6.71 10.43 -7.17
C GLY A 55 -5.88 11.71 -7.28
N THR A 56 -5.16 12.09 -6.22
CA THR A 56 -4.25 13.24 -6.26
C THR A 56 -3.05 13.03 -7.19
N GLY A 57 -2.58 11.79 -7.34
CA GLY A 57 -1.53 11.41 -8.29
C GLY A 57 -1.96 11.62 -9.74
N PHE A 58 -3.16 11.17 -10.11
CA PHE A 58 -3.72 11.44 -11.44
C PHE A 58 -3.86 12.94 -11.70
N ILE A 59 -4.34 13.72 -10.73
CA ILE A 59 -4.46 15.18 -10.88
C ILE A 59 -3.07 15.81 -11.08
N SER A 60 -2.08 15.41 -10.28
CA SER A 60 -0.71 15.90 -10.42
C SER A 60 -0.14 15.55 -11.80
N ASP A 61 -0.43 14.36 -12.31
CA ASP A 61 0.14 13.87 -13.55
C ASP A 61 -0.56 14.39 -14.82
N THR A 62 -1.84 14.76 -14.77
CA THR A 62 -2.49 15.50 -15.89
C THR A 62 -1.81 16.84 -16.20
N LEU A 63 -0.95 17.32 -15.30
CA LEU A 63 -0.11 18.51 -15.50
C LEU A 63 1.27 18.19 -16.12
N TYR A 64 1.69 16.91 -16.13
CA TYR A 64 3.02 16.46 -16.58
C TYR A 64 3.00 15.36 -17.66
N GLU A 65 1.86 14.71 -17.96
CA GLU A 65 1.67 13.67 -18.99
C GLU A 65 2.53 12.38 -18.83
N HIS A 66 2.82 11.88 -17.61
CA HIS A 66 3.70 10.71 -17.42
C HIS A 66 2.98 9.38 -17.08
N LEU A 67 1.71 9.36 -16.64
CA LEU A 67 1.00 8.12 -16.26
C LEU A 67 0.75 7.18 -17.45
N PHE A 68 0.68 7.73 -18.65
CA PHE A 68 0.43 6.97 -19.87
C PHE A 68 1.67 6.77 -20.73
N GLU A 69 2.87 7.18 -20.27
CA GLU A 69 4.08 6.72 -20.94
C GLU A 69 4.15 5.19 -20.82
N PRO A 70 4.18 4.45 -21.95
CA PRO A 70 4.22 3.00 -21.98
C PRO A 70 5.62 2.47 -21.61
N GLY A 71 6.28 3.11 -20.64
CA GLY A 71 7.48 2.59 -20.03
C GLY A 71 7.21 1.24 -19.36
N PRO A 72 8.24 0.42 -19.13
CA PRO A 72 8.08 -0.87 -18.47
C PRO A 72 7.32 -0.71 -17.15
N LEU A 73 6.36 -1.60 -16.88
CA LEU A 73 5.52 -1.58 -15.67
C LEU A 73 6.34 -1.43 -14.38
N PHE A 74 7.52 -2.06 -14.32
CA PHE A 74 8.45 -2.02 -13.19
C PHE A 74 9.29 -0.74 -13.07
N GLN A 75 9.19 0.19 -14.02
CA GLN A 75 9.86 1.50 -13.99
C GLN A 75 8.86 2.63 -13.76
N ASN A 76 7.57 2.39 -13.99
CA ASN A 76 6.52 3.36 -13.75
C ASN A 76 6.06 3.30 -12.28
N HIS A 77 6.41 4.34 -11.51
CA HIS A 77 6.03 4.41 -10.10
C HIS A 77 4.50 4.36 -9.91
N GLY A 78 3.73 5.06 -10.72
CA GLY A 78 2.27 5.11 -10.66
C GLY A 78 1.64 3.74 -10.88
N ALA A 79 2.10 3.01 -11.90
CA ALA A 79 1.66 1.65 -12.17
C ALA A 79 1.97 0.70 -11.00
N MET A 80 3.19 0.75 -10.46
CA MET A 80 3.57 -0.05 -9.30
C MET A 80 2.72 0.27 -8.07
N GLN A 81 2.40 1.55 -7.84
CA GLN A 81 1.58 1.99 -6.71
C GLN A 81 0.11 1.56 -6.84
N ILE A 82 -0.45 1.62 -8.04
CA ILE A 82 -1.82 1.14 -8.31
C ILE A 82 -1.88 -0.38 -8.11
N ILE A 83 -0.92 -1.14 -8.65
CA ILE A 83 -0.86 -2.60 -8.48
C ILE A 83 -0.74 -2.96 -6.99
N ALA A 84 0.19 -2.34 -6.27
CA ALA A 84 0.34 -2.56 -4.84
C ALA A 84 -0.94 -2.24 -4.06
N SER A 85 -1.61 -1.14 -4.40
CA SER A 85 -2.87 -0.73 -3.77
C SER A 85 -4.00 -1.75 -4.01
N LEU A 86 -4.10 -2.30 -5.23
CA LEU A 86 -5.06 -3.37 -5.54
C LEU A 86 -4.75 -4.66 -4.76
N LEU A 87 -3.47 -5.01 -4.61
CA LEU A 87 -3.06 -6.15 -3.79
C LEU A 87 -3.39 -5.94 -2.31
N PHE A 88 -3.25 -4.72 -1.78
CA PHE A 88 -3.67 -4.38 -0.42
C PHE A 88 -5.20 -4.41 -0.25
N ILE A 89 -5.96 -3.95 -1.24
CA ILE A 89 -7.43 -4.10 -1.25
C ILE A 89 -7.81 -5.57 -1.21
N PHE A 90 -7.13 -6.42 -1.98
CA PHE A 90 -7.34 -7.87 -1.94
C PHE A 90 -6.99 -8.48 -0.58
N LEU A 91 -5.84 -8.12 0.01
CA LEU A 91 -5.46 -8.54 1.36
C LEU A 91 -6.51 -8.11 2.40
N PHE A 92 -7.01 -6.88 2.29
CA PHE A 92 -8.03 -6.35 3.20
C PHE A 92 -9.37 -7.07 3.03
N TYR A 93 -9.76 -7.39 1.79
CA TYR A 93 -10.93 -8.22 1.50
C TYR A 93 -10.81 -9.61 2.13
N VAL A 94 -9.68 -10.30 1.91
CA VAL A 94 -9.42 -11.63 2.50
C VAL A 94 -9.44 -11.54 4.03
N LYS A 95 -8.82 -10.53 4.62
CA LYS A 95 -8.82 -10.32 6.08
C LYS A 95 -10.21 -10.10 6.64
N THR A 96 -11.05 -9.34 5.94
CA THR A 96 -12.39 -8.96 6.42
C THR A 96 -13.41 -10.08 6.24
N TYR A 97 -13.40 -10.75 5.09
CA TYR A 97 -14.47 -11.69 4.72
C TYR A 97 -14.03 -13.16 4.77
N ARG A 98 -12.73 -13.45 4.83
CA ARG A 98 -12.17 -14.81 4.88
C ARG A 98 -11.29 -15.00 6.12
N LYS A 99 -11.75 -14.50 7.26
CA LYS A 99 -11.01 -14.53 8.53
C LYS A 99 -10.52 -15.94 8.91
N GLU A 100 -11.35 -16.97 8.73
CA GLU A 100 -10.95 -18.37 8.98
C GLU A 100 -9.77 -18.82 8.09
N HIS A 101 -9.74 -18.39 6.83
CA HIS A 101 -8.62 -18.71 5.93
C HIS A 101 -7.33 -18.03 6.39
N VAL A 102 -7.40 -16.78 6.86
CA VAL A 102 -6.25 -16.06 7.43
C VAL A 102 -5.74 -16.75 8.69
N LEU A 103 -6.63 -17.23 9.57
CA LEU A 103 -6.25 -17.92 10.80
C LEU A 103 -5.62 -19.30 10.50
N ASN A 104 -6.23 -20.07 9.60
CA ASN A 104 -5.78 -21.43 9.25
C ASN A 104 -4.53 -21.45 8.36
N HIS A 105 -4.30 -20.41 7.56
CA HIS A 105 -3.16 -20.29 6.64
C HIS A 105 -2.36 -19.02 6.90
N ASN A 106 -2.11 -18.72 8.18
CA ASN A 106 -1.47 -17.48 8.63
C ASN A 106 -0.09 -17.23 8.00
N VAL A 107 0.76 -18.25 7.85
CA VAL A 107 2.09 -18.10 7.25
C VAL A 107 2.01 -17.73 5.77
N ILE A 108 1.05 -18.29 5.02
CA ILE A 108 0.85 -17.96 3.60
C ILE A 108 0.35 -16.52 3.46
N TYR A 109 -0.64 -16.15 4.27
CA TYR A 109 -1.16 -14.77 4.31
C TYR A 109 -0.04 -13.76 4.65
N LEU A 110 0.77 -14.05 5.68
CA LEU A 110 1.89 -13.20 6.09
C LEU A 110 2.99 -13.13 5.03
N GLY A 111 3.38 -14.27 4.46
CA GLY A 111 4.40 -14.31 3.39
C GLY A 111 3.96 -13.48 2.19
N PHE A 112 2.69 -13.62 1.78
CA PHE A 112 2.12 -12.83 0.69
C PHE A 112 2.03 -11.34 1.06
N SER A 113 1.56 -10.98 2.25
CA SER A 113 1.48 -9.57 2.67
C SER A 113 2.86 -8.90 2.78
N GLY A 114 3.89 -9.63 3.22
CA GLY A 114 5.28 -9.17 3.18
C GLY A 114 5.78 -8.87 1.77
N ILE A 115 5.48 -9.74 0.80
CA ILE A 115 5.82 -9.49 -0.62
C ILE A 115 5.11 -8.24 -1.14
N VAL A 116 3.83 -8.06 -0.80
CA VAL A 116 3.07 -6.86 -1.20
C VAL A 116 3.69 -5.58 -0.64
N VAL A 117 4.18 -5.60 0.62
CA VAL A 117 4.93 -4.47 1.20
C VAL A 117 6.21 -4.18 0.42
N LEU A 118 6.97 -5.21 0.02
CA LEU A 118 8.20 -5.01 -0.76
C LEU A 118 7.92 -4.37 -2.13
N ILE A 119 6.88 -4.85 -2.83
CA ILE A 119 6.41 -4.28 -4.10
C ILE A 119 6.03 -2.80 -3.90
N PHE A 120 5.33 -2.51 -2.81
CA PHE A 120 4.86 -1.17 -2.49
C PHE A 120 6.01 -0.20 -2.18
N PHE A 121 7.01 -0.64 -1.41
CA PHE A 121 8.21 0.15 -1.13
C PHE A 121 9.08 0.36 -2.36
N TYR A 122 9.18 -0.64 -3.24
CA TYR A 122 9.84 -0.46 -4.53
C TYR A 122 9.14 0.60 -5.39
N GLY A 123 7.81 0.58 -5.46
CA GLY A 123 7.03 1.65 -6.12
C GLY A 123 7.26 3.03 -5.48
N ALA A 124 7.44 3.10 -4.15
CA ALA A 124 7.73 4.35 -3.45
C ALA A 124 9.14 4.86 -3.76
N HIS A 125 10.12 3.96 -3.85
CA HIS A 125 11.48 4.28 -4.27
C HIS A 125 11.50 4.87 -5.69
N LEU A 126 10.77 4.29 -6.64
CA LEU A 126 10.63 4.85 -8.00
C LEU A 126 10.07 6.28 -7.97
N GLY A 127 9.08 6.56 -7.11
CA GLY A 127 8.54 7.91 -6.92
C GLY A 127 9.58 8.89 -6.33
N ALA A 128 10.42 8.42 -5.41
CA ALA A 128 11.53 9.21 -4.88
C ALA A 128 12.58 9.53 -5.96
N VAL A 129 12.93 8.56 -6.80
CA VAL A 129 13.85 8.76 -7.94
C VAL A 129 13.28 9.79 -8.91
N LEU A 130 12.01 9.65 -9.30
CA LEU A 130 11.32 10.56 -10.23
C LEU A 130 11.30 12.01 -9.71
N SER A 131 11.18 12.19 -8.39
CA SER A 131 11.19 13.51 -7.76
C SER A 131 12.59 14.07 -7.45
N GLY A 132 13.67 13.35 -7.79
CA GLY A 132 15.06 13.74 -7.52
C GLY A 132 15.46 13.67 -6.05
N ARG A 133 14.84 12.77 -5.28
CA ARG A 133 14.98 12.64 -3.81
C ARG A 133 15.47 11.27 -3.34
N ALA A 134 15.93 10.41 -4.26
CA ALA A 134 16.44 9.08 -3.98
C ALA A 134 17.93 9.06 -3.64
#